data_AF-A0A427BY51-F1
#
_entry.id   AF-A0A427BY51-F1
#
_cell.length_a   1.000
_cell.length_b   1.000
_cell.length_c   1.000
_cell.angle_alpha   90.00
_cell.angle_beta   90.00
_cell.angle_gamma   90.00
#
_symmetry.space_group_name_H-M   'P 1'
#
loop_
_entity.id
_entity.type
_entity.pdbx_description
1 polymer ?
#
loop_
_entity_poly.entity_id
_entity_poly.type
_entity_poly.pdbx_seq_one_letter_code
_entity_poly.pdbx_strand_id
1 'polypeptide(L)'
;AAAKAALLGAGLALGLLQQDPSAWFGTAGGDADDDARIQGLIEERTAAKATRDFARADAIRDQLAAEGIVLEDTAQGIRWVRKRG
;
A
#
# COMPACT_ATOMS: atom_id res chain seq x y z
N ALA A 1 -1.41 -5.22 -31.50
CA ALA A 1 -2.86 -5.22 -31.21
C ALA A 1 -3.48 -6.63 -31.24
N ALA A 2 -3.23 -7.44 -32.29
CA ALA A 2 -3.84 -8.78 -32.45
C ALA A 2 -3.57 -9.77 -31.28
N ALA A 3 -2.35 -9.79 -30.72
CA ALA A 3 -2.00 -10.71 -29.63
C ALA A 3 -2.81 -10.49 -28.34
N LYS A 4 -3.11 -9.22 -28.00
CA LYS A 4 -3.93 -8.87 -26.83
C LYS A 4 -5.37 -9.35 -27.00
N ALA A 5 -5.95 -9.13 -28.18
CA ALA A 5 -7.32 -9.54 -28.49
C ALA A 5 -7.46 -11.08 -28.49
N ALA A 6 -6.49 -11.79 -29.07
CA ALA A 6 -6.48 -13.25 -29.07
C ALA A 6 -6.39 -13.83 -27.65
N LEU A 7 -5.55 -13.25 -26.79
CA LEU A 7 -5.42 -13.68 -25.39
C LEU A 7 -6.72 -13.47 -24.60
N LEU A 8 -7.36 -12.31 -24.73
CA LEU A 8 -8.61 -12.02 -24.05
C LEU A 8 -9.76 -12.90 -24.57
N GLY A 9 -9.82 -13.14 -25.88
CA GLY A 9 -10.82 -14.03 -26.48
C GLY A 9 -10.68 -15.48 -26.03
N ALA A 10 -9.44 -15.98 -25.96
CA ALA A 10 -9.16 -17.32 -25.44
C ALA A 10 -9.45 -17.43 -23.94
N GLY A 11 -9.14 -16.39 -23.16
CA GLY A 11 -9.50 -16.30 -21.74
C GLY A 11 -11.02 -16.40 -21.54
N LEU A 12 -11.79 -15.63 -22.31
CA LEU A 12 -13.26 -15.66 -22.26
C LEU A 12 -13.84 -17.05 -22.59
N ALA A 13 -13.33 -17.72 -23.62
CA ALA A 13 -13.78 -19.05 -24.02
C ALA A 13 -13.50 -20.13 -22.95
N LEU A 14 -12.45 -19.95 -22.14
CA LEU A 14 -12.07 -20.86 -21.06
C LEU A 14 -12.63 -20.45 -19.68
N GLY A 15 -13.39 -19.36 -19.59
CA GLY A 15 -13.88 -18.82 -18.32
C GLY A 15 -12.79 -18.19 -17.45
N LEU A 16 -11.64 -17.84 -18.02
CA LEU A 16 -10.52 -17.19 -17.35
C LEU A 16 -10.53 -15.68 -17.63
N LEU A 17 -9.82 -14.89 -16.80
CA LEU A 17 -9.68 -13.43 -16.97
C LEU A 17 -11.02 -12.65 -16.97
N GLN A 18 -12.04 -13.18 -16.30
CA GLN A 18 -13.38 -12.57 -16.24
C GLN A 18 -13.52 -11.52 -15.13
N GLN A 19 -12.56 -11.49 -14.20
CA GLN A 19 -12.54 -10.52 -13.12
C GLN A 19 -11.83 -9.24 -13.58
N ASP A 20 -12.33 -8.10 -13.12
CA ASP A 20 -11.70 -6.82 -13.38
C ASP A 20 -10.26 -6.84 -12.87
N PRO A 21 -9.25 -6.48 -13.70
CA PRO A 21 -7.87 -6.43 -13.24
C PRO A 21 -7.69 -5.55 -12.00
N SER A 22 -8.48 -4.50 -11.81
CA SER A 22 -8.46 -3.69 -10.57
C SER A 22 -8.92 -4.47 -9.33
N ALA A 23 -9.67 -5.56 -9.46
CA ALA A 23 -9.97 -6.45 -8.34
C ALA A 23 -8.74 -7.28 -7.90
N TRP A 24 -7.75 -7.46 -8.77
CA TRP A 24 -6.52 -8.23 -8.52
C TRP A 24 -5.28 -7.33 -8.32
N PHE A 25 -5.24 -6.20 -9.02
CA PHE A 25 -4.17 -5.20 -9.00
C PHE A 25 -4.50 -3.99 -8.13
N GLY A 26 -5.76 -3.81 -7.75
CA GLY A 26 -6.13 -2.88 -6.71
C GLY A 26 -5.56 -3.35 -5.39
N THR A 27 -5.14 -2.40 -4.58
CA THR A 27 -4.73 -2.51 -3.17
C THR A 27 -5.80 -3.13 -2.24
N ALA A 28 -6.74 -3.94 -2.76
CA ALA A 28 -7.90 -4.48 -2.07
C ALA A 28 -7.75 -5.96 -1.69
N GLY A 29 -6.62 -6.61 -1.99
CA GLY A 29 -6.39 -8.03 -1.72
C GLY A 29 -5.67 -8.37 -0.40
N GLY A 30 -5.31 -7.38 0.42
CA GLY A 30 -4.59 -7.62 1.66
C GLY A 30 -4.69 -6.45 2.64
N ASP A 31 -5.68 -6.54 3.53
CA ASP A 31 -5.73 -5.84 4.82
C ASP A 31 -6.00 -4.33 4.74
N ALA A 32 -7.24 -3.96 4.39
CA ALA A 32 -7.77 -2.61 4.57
C ALA A 32 -7.70 -2.13 6.04
N ASP A 33 -7.81 -3.07 6.99
CA ASP A 33 -7.63 -2.78 8.42
C ASP A 33 -6.17 -2.42 8.74
N ASP A 34 -5.19 -3.03 8.06
CA ASP A 34 -3.79 -2.63 8.21
C ASP A 34 -3.55 -1.26 7.57
N ASP A 35 -4.17 -0.93 6.43
CA ASP A 35 -4.04 0.41 5.84
C ASP A 35 -4.53 1.50 6.81
N ALA A 36 -5.67 1.28 7.46
CA ALA A 36 -6.20 2.22 8.46
C ALA A 36 -5.28 2.33 9.68
N ARG A 37 -4.72 1.21 10.15
CA ARG A 37 -3.76 1.18 11.27
C ARG A 37 -2.47 1.93 10.94
N ILE A 38 -1.91 1.70 9.76
CA ILE A 38 -0.69 2.36 9.28
C ILE A 38 -0.92 3.87 9.17
N GLN A 39 -2.06 4.28 8.61
CA GLN A 39 -2.42 5.68 8.52
C GLN A 39 -2.50 6.34 9.91
N GLY A 40 -3.10 5.67 10.89
CA GLY A 40 -3.13 6.15 12.28
C GLY A 40 -1.73 6.32 12.89
N LEU A 41 -0.83 5.37 12.66
CA LEU A 41 0.57 5.48 13.12
C LEU A 41 1.31 6.66 12.45
N ILE A 42 1.05 6.93 11.18
CA ILE A 42 1.61 8.08 10.45
C ILE A 42 1.16 9.41 11.05
N GLU A 43 -0.14 9.50 11.39
CA GLU A 43 -0.70 10.66 12.05
C GLU A 43 -0.10 10.85 13.44
N GLU A 44 0.06 9.77 14.21
CA GLU A 44 0.71 9.81 15.51
C GLU A 44 2.18 10.27 15.41
N ARG A 45 2.95 9.78 14.43
CA ARG A 45 4.30 10.27 14.14
C ARG A 45 4.29 11.77 13.84
N THR A 46 3.31 12.25 13.06
CA THR A 46 3.19 13.66 12.70
C THR A 46 2.88 14.52 13.92
N ALA A 47 1.98 14.06 14.78
CA ALA A 47 1.66 14.70 16.05
C ALA A 47 2.89 14.73 16.98
N ALA A 48 3.63 13.62 17.10
CA ALA A 48 4.87 13.54 17.87
C ALA A 48 5.94 14.52 17.37
N LYS A 49 6.11 14.66 16.04
CA LYS A 49 6.99 15.68 15.46
C LYS A 49 6.53 17.10 15.81
N ALA A 50 5.23 17.36 15.83
CA ALA A 50 4.67 18.66 16.20
C ALA A 50 4.87 19.00 17.69
N THR A 51 4.79 18.00 18.57
CA THR A 51 5.06 18.15 20.02
C THR A 51 6.55 18.08 20.37
N ARG A 52 7.44 17.96 19.37
CA ARG A 52 8.90 17.78 19.51
C ARG A 52 9.30 16.50 20.26
N ASP A 53 8.42 15.50 20.27
CA ASP A 53 8.70 14.16 20.76
C ASP A 53 9.33 13.31 19.64
N PHE A 54 10.63 13.54 19.43
CA PHE A 54 11.40 12.83 18.41
C PHE A 54 11.56 11.34 18.75
N ALA A 55 11.60 10.98 20.03
CA ALA A 55 11.74 9.60 20.48
C ALA A 55 10.52 8.76 20.07
N ARG A 56 9.30 9.30 20.26
CA ARG A 56 8.05 8.65 19.82
C ARG A 56 7.99 8.54 18.29
N ALA A 57 8.37 9.59 17.57
CA ALA A 57 8.35 9.61 16.11
C ALA A 57 9.30 8.54 15.51
N ASP A 58 10.49 8.38 16.09
CA ASP A 58 11.46 7.37 15.64
C ASP A 58 11.00 5.95 16.00
N ALA A 59 10.41 5.74 17.18
CA ALA A 59 9.85 4.44 17.57
C ALA A 59 8.76 3.95 16.59
N ILE A 60 7.87 4.86 16.17
CA ILE A 60 6.82 4.55 15.18
C ILE A 60 7.42 4.23 13.81
N ARG A 61 8.44 4.99 13.39
CA ARG A 61 9.14 4.73 12.12
C ARG A 61 9.78 3.34 12.12
N ASP A 62 10.43 2.97 13.22
CA ASP A 62 11.11 1.68 13.34
C ASP A 62 10.10 0.53 13.42
N GLN A 63 8.95 0.74 14.09
CA GLN A 63 7.83 -0.22 14.09
C GLN A 63 7.32 -0.48 12.66
N LEU A 64 7.01 0.57 11.91
CA LEU A 64 6.53 0.45 10.54
C LEU A 64 7.58 -0.20 9.63
N ALA A 65 8.86 0.15 9.81
CA ALA A 65 9.96 -0.48 9.08
C ALA A 65 10.11 -1.98 9.38
N ALA A 66 9.90 -2.41 10.63
CA ALA A 66 9.92 -3.81 11.04
C ALA A 66 8.77 -4.62 10.42
N GLU A 67 7.63 -3.97 10.18
CA GLU A 67 6.49 -4.53 9.45
C GLU A 67 6.68 -4.49 7.92
N GLY A 68 7.84 -4.02 7.43
CA GLY A 68 8.15 -3.92 6.01
C GLY A 68 7.52 -2.71 5.32
N ILE A 69 7.04 -1.73 6.08
CA ILE A 69 6.43 -0.50 5.58
C ILE A 69 7.48 0.61 5.60
N VAL A 70 7.79 1.14 4.43
CA VAL A 70 8.75 2.23 4.27
C VAL A 70 7.99 3.54 4.12
N LEU A 71 8.30 4.50 4.98
CA LEU A 71 7.76 5.86 4.92
C LEU A 71 8.66 6.76 4.07
N GLU A 72 8.05 7.49 3.15
CA GLU A 72 8.68 8.45 2.27
C GLU A 72 8.03 9.83 2.51
N ASP A 73 8.77 10.71 3.18
CA ASP A 73 8.35 12.09 3.40
C ASP A 73 8.54 12.87 2.08
N THR A 74 7.44 13.26 1.42
CA THR A 74 7.48 14.10 0.19
C THR A 74 6.93 15.50 0.47
N ALA A 75 7.22 16.47 -0.39
CA ALA A 75 6.67 17.82 -0.29
C ALA A 75 5.13 17.89 -0.38
N GLN A 76 4.50 16.83 -0.91
CA GLN A 76 3.05 16.70 -1.08
C GLN A 76 2.38 15.93 0.07
N GLY A 77 3.16 15.41 1.01
CA GLY A 77 2.68 14.59 2.12
C GLY A 77 3.53 13.34 2.36
N ILE A 78 3.10 12.54 3.33
CA ILE A 78 3.76 11.28 3.69
C ILE A 78 3.21 10.19 2.78
N ARG A 79 4.06 9.61 1.95
CA ARG A 79 3.75 8.38 1.21
C ARG A 79 4.35 7.20 1.93
N TRP A 80 3.73 6.03 1.82
CA TRP A 80 4.30 4.81 2.35
C TRP A 80 4.13 3.66 1.36
N VAL A 81 5.07 2.72 1.41
CA VAL A 81 5.12 1.56 0.51
C VAL A 81 5.36 0.31 1.33
N ARG A 82 4.54 -0.73 1.11
CA ARG A 82 4.78 -2.08 1.64
C ARG A 82 5.83 -2.78 0.79
N LYS A 83 6.96 -3.12 1.38
CA LYS A 83 7.99 -3.94 0.75
C LYS A 83 7.46 -5.38 0.66
N ARG A 84 6.93 -5.75 -0.51
CA ARG A 84 6.57 -7.14 -0.81
C ARG A 84 7.87 -7.94 -0.88
N GLY A 85 8.07 -8.84 0.08
CA GLY A 85 9.19 -9.79 0.11
C GLY A 85 9.12 -10.80 -1.03
#